data_AF-A0AAV9I2S1-F1
#
_entry.id   AF-A0AAV9I2S1-F1
#
_cell.length_a   1.000
_cell.length_b   1.000
_cell.length_c   1.000
_cell.angle_alpha   90.00
_cell.angle_beta   90.00
_cell.angle_gamma   90.00
#
_symmetry.space_group_name_H-M   'P 1'
#
loop_
_entity.id
_entity.type
_entity.pdbx_description
1 polymer ?
#
loop_
_entity_poly.entity_id
_entity_poly.type
_entity_poly.pdbx_seq_one_letter_code
_entity_poly.pdbx_strand_id
1 'polypeptide(L)'
;MSATSIQKNSVYITLQYLRTVEGKNKYHWGIFNSGSTPPKGHLVHATDAGRRALDLYQEVRPVSNPLKSGSMVVVLKIAQSLSIEALDQCARSVRLMDPKYLPRGERQWTCRVWVKEVLGVLHQNKYISLPADLNTIERFCEYTADANIQYMGRAIVFNDLSWMSTQPPSRNTLSQNDALDPRRGGRSAYGSSPMDIDSTGRRAGSSAYGSSPMDIDSTGRRVGRSTHGSSPMDIDSTGRRSGRSTHGSSAMVIDSSHGRQYR
;
A
#
# COMPACT_ATOMS: atom_id res chain seq x y z
N MET A 1 -6.84 -21.37 10.03
CA MET A 1 -5.38 -21.17 9.91
C MET A 1 -4.94 -20.32 11.10
N SER A 2 -3.98 -20.79 11.90
CA SER A 2 -3.42 -20.00 13.00
C SER A 2 -2.77 -18.74 12.41
N ALA A 3 -3.03 -17.57 12.98
CA ALA A 3 -2.38 -16.34 12.53
C ALA A 3 -0.87 -16.47 12.78
N THR A 4 -0.08 -16.56 11.71
CA THR A 4 1.39 -16.61 11.83
C THR A 4 1.87 -15.32 12.47
N SER A 5 2.56 -15.43 13.60
CA SER A 5 3.14 -14.29 14.30
C SER A 5 4.43 -13.85 13.63
N ILE A 6 4.77 -12.56 13.77
CA ILE A 6 6.04 -12.02 13.30
C ILE A 6 7.19 -12.68 14.09
N GLN A 7 8.17 -13.23 13.38
CA GLN A 7 9.39 -13.75 14.00
C GLN A 7 10.30 -12.64 14.52
N LYS A 8 10.97 -12.92 15.63
CA LYS A 8 12.05 -12.08 16.19
C LYS A 8 13.20 -11.93 15.20
N ASN A 9 13.95 -10.85 15.35
CA ASN A 9 15.16 -10.52 14.64
C ASN A 9 15.03 -10.86 13.14
N SER A 10 13.97 -10.36 12.51
CA SER A 10 13.71 -10.55 11.08
C SER A 10 13.41 -9.23 10.37
N VAL A 11 13.80 -9.16 9.10
CA VAL A 11 13.45 -8.06 8.18
C VAL A 11 12.35 -8.54 7.25
N TYR A 12 11.33 -7.70 7.10
CA TYR A 12 10.18 -7.95 6.25
C TYR A 12 9.97 -6.81 5.26
N ILE A 13 9.44 -7.15 4.08
CA ILE A 13 8.77 -6.20 3.20
C ILE A 13 7.30 -6.16 3.62
N THR A 14 6.73 -4.97 3.79
CA THR A 14 5.32 -4.76 4.11
C THR A 14 4.61 -4.13 2.92
N LEU A 15 3.42 -4.64 2.59
CA LEU A 15 2.58 -4.08 1.53
C LEU A 15 1.23 -3.66 2.11
N GLN A 16 0.98 -2.35 2.12
CA GLN A 16 -0.30 -1.77 2.50
C GLN A 16 -1.06 -1.36 1.24
N TYR A 17 -2.32 -1.75 1.11
CA TYR A 17 -3.14 -1.34 -0.01
C TYR A 17 -3.36 0.18 0.00
N LEU A 18 -3.18 0.82 -1.14
CA LEU A 18 -3.46 2.24 -1.34
C LEU A 18 -4.75 2.44 -2.13
N ARG A 19 -4.78 1.89 -3.36
CA ARG A 19 -5.88 2.09 -4.31
C ARG A 19 -5.75 1.14 -5.49
N THR A 20 -6.79 1.06 -6.29
CA THR A 20 -6.77 0.42 -7.61
C THR A 20 -6.65 1.49 -8.69
N VAL A 21 -5.73 1.30 -9.64
CA VAL A 21 -5.54 2.17 -10.81
C VAL A 21 -5.56 1.29 -12.05
N GLU A 22 -6.48 1.54 -12.98
CA GLU A 22 -6.62 0.76 -14.22
C GLU A 22 -6.74 -0.75 -13.98
N GLY A 23 -7.54 -1.14 -12.98
CA GLY A 23 -7.75 -2.54 -12.62
C GLY A 23 -6.54 -3.20 -11.92
N LYS A 24 -5.50 -2.44 -11.57
CA LYS A 24 -4.32 -2.95 -10.84
C LYS A 24 -4.26 -2.36 -9.44
N ASN A 25 -4.08 -3.22 -8.45
CA ASN A 25 -3.84 -2.78 -7.07
C ASN A 25 -2.50 -2.05 -6.99
N LYS A 26 -2.47 -0.99 -6.18
CA LYS A 26 -1.28 -0.24 -5.83
C LYS A 26 -1.06 -0.34 -4.35
N TYR A 27 0.19 -0.54 -3.98
CA TYR A 27 0.60 -0.76 -2.60
C TYR A 27 1.59 0.31 -2.17
N HIS A 28 1.54 0.65 -0.90
CA HIS A 28 2.59 1.34 -0.19
C HIS A 28 3.59 0.31 0.33
N TRP A 29 4.86 0.52 0.02
CA TRP A 29 5.95 -0.39 0.35
C TRP A 29 6.72 0.15 1.55
N GLY A 30 7.04 -0.75 2.47
CA GLY A 30 7.90 -0.47 3.61
C GLY A 30 8.79 -1.64 3.97
N ILE A 31 9.79 -1.37 4.79
CA ILE A 31 10.67 -2.36 5.41
C ILE A 31 10.38 -2.37 6.90
N PHE A 32 9.97 -3.52 7.43
CA PHE A 32 9.72 -3.70 8.86
C PHE A 32 10.84 -4.53 9.50
N ASN A 33 11.42 -4.00 10.57
CA ASN A 33 12.43 -4.67 11.38
C ASN A 33 11.82 -5.04 12.74
N SER A 34 11.71 -6.34 13.04
CA SER A 34 11.00 -6.82 14.24
C SER A 34 11.81 -6.80 15.54
N GLY A 35 13.13 -6.58 15.49
CA GLY A 35 14.00 -6.64 16.67
C GLY A 35 13.76 -7.87 17.57
N SER A 36 14.09 -7.77 18.85
CA SER A 36 14.00 -8.90 19.79
C SER A 36 12.61 -9.15 20.38
N THR A 37 11.66 -8.21 20.21
CA THR A 37 10.35 -8.20 20.91
C THR A 37 9.15 -8.05 19.96
N PRO A 38 8.96 -8.97 18.99
CA PRO A 38 7.80 -8.91 18.11
C PRO A 38 6.47 -8.98 18.90
N PRO A 39 5.38 -8.38 18.38
CA PRO A 39 5.25 -7.77 17.06
C PRO A 39 5.74 -6.31 17.02
N LYS A 40 6.35 -5.80 18.10
CA LYS A 40 6.94 -4.45 18.09
C LYS A 40 8.16 -4.43 17.17
N GLY A 41 8.44 -3.27 16.61
CA GLY A 41 9.58 -3.08 15.72
C GLY A 41 9.64 -1.67 15.16
N HIS A 42 10.37 -1.51 14.07
CA HIS A 42 10.46 -0.25 13.35
C HIS A 42 10.02 -0.43 11.91
N LEU A 43 9.19 0.49 11.42
CA LEU A 43 8.85 0.59 10.02
C LEU A 43 9.70 1.70 9.39
N VAL A 44 10.36 1.36 8.29
CA VAL A 44 11.23 2.23 7.51
C VAL A 44 10.66 2.29 6.10
N HIS A 45 10.21 3.46 5.67
CA HIS A 45 9.54 3.63 4.37
C HIS A 45 9.78 5.03 3.80
N ALA A 46 9.49 5.21 2.51
CA ALA A 46 9.43 6.54 1.89
C ALA A 46 7.97 6.98 1.78
N THR A 47 7.62 8.12 2.37
CA THR A 47 6.24 8.63 2.47
C THR A 47 6.17 10.11 2.11
N ASP A 48 5.01 10.58 1.66
CA ASP A 48 4.68 12.00 1.49
C ASP A 48 3.68 12.48 2.55
N ALA A 49 3.52 11.72 3.64
CA ALA A 49 2.63 12.06 4.75
C ALA A 49 2.94 13.47 5.28
N GLY A 50 1.92 14.32 5.35
CA GLY A 50 2.07 15.72 5.76
C GLY A 50 2.82 16.61 4.77
N ARG A 51 3.08 16.13 3.55
CA ARG A 51 3.70 16.88 2.44
C ARG A 51 2.80 16.89 1.21
N ARG A 52 3.30 17.51 0.14
CA ARG A 52 2.65 17.44 -1.17
C ARG A 52 2.74 16.02 -1.71
N ALA A 53 1.73 15.60 -2.46
CA ALA A 53 1.74 14.29 -3.07
C ALA A 53 3.01 14.07 -3.91
N LEU A 54 3.63 12.90 -3.75
CA LEU A 54 4.90 12.49 -4.35
C LEU A 54 6.15 13.27 -3.89
N ASP A 55 6.04 14.18 -2.92
CA ASP A 55 7.19 14.78 -2.23
C ASP A 55 7.68 13.84 -1.12
N LEU A 56 8.31 12.73 -1.53
CA LEU A 56 8.65 11.63 -0.64
C LEU A 56 9.85 11.97 0.25
N TYR A 57 9.76 11.55 1.51
CA TYR A 57 10.88 11.53 2.44
C TYR A 57 10.95 10.19 3.18
N GLN A 58 12.14 9.84 3.64
CA GLN A 58 12.32 8.69 4.51
C GLN A 58 11.71 8.98 5.88
N GLU A 59 10.86 8.07 6.34
CA GLU A 59 10.40 8.02 7.73
C GLU A 59 10.85 6.71 8.37
N VAL A 60 11.39 6.81 9.57
CA VAL A 60 11.67 5.67 10.47
C VAL A 60 10.83 5.88 11.71
N ARG A 61 9.94 4.94 12.01
CA ARG A 61 9.06 5.06 13.18
C ARG A 61 8.91 3.74 13.93
N PRO A 62 8.81 3.77 15.27
CA PRO A 62 8.44 2.59 16.05
C PRO A 62 6.99 2.21 15.75
N VAL A 63 6.74 0.91 15.63
CA VAL A 63 5.41 0.34 15.40
C VAL A 63 5.17 -0.74 16.45
N SER A 64 4.01 -0.66 17.13
CA SER A 64 3.66 -1.61 18.18
C SER A 64 3.24 -2.98 17.64
N ASN A 65 2.56 -3.00 16.49
CA ASN A 65 2.23 -4.19 15.73
C ASN A 65 1.81 -3.77 14.30
N PRO A 66 2.57 -4.11 13.24
CA PRO A 66 2.22 -3.71 11.87
C PRO A 66 0.94 -4.39 11.37
N LEU A 67 0.53 -5.51 11.97
CA LEU A 67 -0.70 -6.24 11.60
C LEU A 67 -1.99 -5.54 12.05
N LYS A 68 -1.89 -4.46 12.84
CA LYS A 68 -3.05 -3.66 13.26
C LYS A 68 -3.49 -2.63 12.21
N SER A 69 -2.71 -2.42 11.16
CA SER A 69 -3.05 -1.46 10.12
C SER A 69 -4.19 -2.01 9.25
N GLY A 70 -5.27 -1.24 9.11
CA GLY A 70 -6.46 -1.62 8.35
C GLY A 70 -6.21 -1.80 6.85
N SER A 71 -5.13 -1.21 6.32
CA SER A 71 -4.70 -1.33 4.92
C SER A 71 -3.59 -2.37 4.72
N MET A 72 -3.05 -2.97 5.78
CA MET A 72 -1.98 -3.98 5.64
C MET A 72 -2.54 -5.24 4.97
N VAL A 73 -1.86 -5.71 3.92
CA VAL A 73 -2.25 -6.90 3.16
C VAL A 73 -1.34 -8.07 3.50
N VAL A 74 -0.03 -7.87 3.40
CA VAL A 74 0.97 -8.91 3.68
C VAL A 74 2.22 -8.36 4.35
N VAL A 75 2.87 -9.22 5.13
CA VAL A 75 4.18 -9.00 5.75
C VAL A 75 5.09 -10.16 5.36
N LEU A 76 6.08 -9.88 4.52
CA LEU A 76 6.88 -10.89 3.80
C LEU A 76 8.31 -10.91 4.30
N LYS A 77 8.72 -11.98 4.99
CA LYS A 77 10.10 -12.09 5.48
C LYS A 77 11.05 -12.20 4.30
N ILE A 78 12.12 -11.39 4.33
CA ILE A 78 13.17 -11.40 3.30
C ILE A 78 14.54 -11.82 3.86
N ALA A 79 14.79 -11.57 5.14
CA ALA A 79 16.08 -11.87 5.76
C ALA A 79 16.00 -11.95 7.30
N GLN A 80 17.07 -12.44 7.92
CA GLN A 80 17.35 -12.20 9.32
C GLN A 80 17.60 -10.70 9.54
N SER A 81 17.22 -10.17 10.69
CA SER A 81 17.36 -8.75 11.01
C SER A 81 18.79 -8.36 11.30
N LEU A 82 19.12 -7.18 10.81
CA LEU A 82 20.22 -6.34 11.26
C LEU A 82 19.74 -5.39 12.37
N SER A 83 20.66 -4.62 12.96
CA SER A 83 20.27 -3.54 13.87
C SER A 83 19.46 -2.46 13.13
N ILE A 84 18.61 -1.73 13.85
CA ILE A 84 17.83 -0.65 13.24
C ILE A 84 18.72 0.50 12.77
N GLU A 85 19.85 0.72 13.44
CA GLU A 85 20.84 1.74 13.09
C GLU A 85 21.48 1.44 11.73
N ALA A 86 21.86 0.18 11.48
CA ALA A 86 22.41 -0.23 10.20
C ALA A 86 21.36 -0.13 9.07
N LEU A 87 20.08 -0.42 9.38
CA LEU A 87 18.98 -0.26 8.42
C LEU A 87 18.73 1.21 8.10
N ASP A 88 18.65 2.07 9.11
CA ASP A 88 18.47 3.52 8.94
C ASP A 88 19.66 4.14 8.17
N GLN A 89 20.89 3.74 8.48
CA GLN A 89 22.07 4.21 7.76
C GLN A 89 22.04 3.82 6.29
N CYS A 90 21.69 2.57 5.96
CA CYS A 90 21.53 2.13 4.57
C CYS A 90 20.39 2.90 3.88
N ALA A 91 19.26 3.07 4.57
CA ALA A 91 18.10 3.80 4.05
C ALA A 91 18.44 5.26 3.70
N ARG A 92 19.19 5.97 4.56
CA ARG A 92 19.64 7.35 4.33
C ARG A 92 20.67 7.49 3.21
N SER A 93 21.38 6.42 2.86
CA SER A 93 22.34 6.45 1.76
C SER A 93 21.68 6.48 0.38
N VAL A 94 20.42 6.05 0.29
CA VAL A 94 19.63 6.15 -0.94
C VAL A 94 19.24 7.61 -1.16
N ARG A 95 19.64 8.16 -2.32
CA ARG A 95 19.39 9.55 -2.72
C ARG A 95 17.95 9.76 -3.21
N LEU A 96 16.99 9.50 -2.32
CA LEU A 96 15.55 9.67 -2.57
C LEU A 96 15.26 11.10 -3.08
N MET A 97 14.39 11.20 -4.08
CA MET A 97 14.00 12.44 -4.77
C MET A 97 15.07 13.11 -5.64
N ASP A 98 16.31 12.60 -5.72
CA ASP A 98 17.31 13.11 -6.67
C ASP A 98 17.14 12.44 -8.05
N PRO A 99 16.79 13.18 -9.12
CA PRO A 99 16.60 12.62 -10.46
C PRO A 99 17.87 11.97 -11.03
N LYS A 100 19.07 12.38 -10.58
CA LYS A 100 20.33 11.81 -11.06
C LYS A 100 20.57 10.38 -10.57
N TYR A 101 19.93 10.01 -9.47
CA TYR A 101 20.03 8.69 -8.85
C TYR A 101 18.78 7.83 -9.08
N LEU A 102 17.85 8.29 -9.91
CA LEU A 102 16.68 7.50 -10.28
C LEU A 102 17.14 6.22 -11.01
N PRO A 103 16.76 5.02 -10.54
CA PRO A 103 17.20 3.78 -11.16
C PRO A 103 16.76 3.68 -12.62
N ARG A 104 17.60 3.07 -13.47
CA ARG A 104 17.30 2.91 -14.90
C ARG A 104 16.00 2.15 -15.09
N GLY A 105 15.13 2.66 -15.97
CA GLY A 105 13.82 2.09 -16.26
C GLY A 105 12.70 2.59 -15.35
N GLU A 106 13.03 3.29 -14.26
CA GLU A 106 12.04 3.96 -13.42
C GLU A 106 11.72 5.35 -13.98
N ARG A 107 10.44 5.74 -13.94
CA ARG A 107 9.99 7.05 -14.44
C ARG A 107 10.05 8.14 -13.37
N GLN A 108 9.93 7.75 -12.10
CA GLN A 108 9.96 8.64 -10.95
C GLN A 108 10.25 7.87 -9.66
N TRP A 109 10.65 8.58 -8.61
CA TRP A 109 10.73 8.01 -7.27
C TRP A 109 9.34 7.63 -6.75
N THR A 110 9.27 6.45 -6.13
CA THR A 110 8.10 5.93 -5.43
C THR A 110 8.56 5.19 -4.17
N CYS A 111 7.65 4.92 -3.23
CA CYS A 111 7.98 4.10 -2.06
C CYS A 111 8.52 2.71 -2.46
N ARG A 112 7.95 2.10 -3.50
CA ARG A 112 8.45 0.85 -4.09
C ARG A 112 9.89 0.96 -4.57
N VAL A 113 10.17 1.95 -5.43
CA VAL A 113 11.52 2.15 -6.00
C VAL A 113 12.52 2.38 -4.88
N TRP A 114 12.17 3.20 -3.90
CA TRP A 114 13.01 3.44 -2.75
C TRP A 114 13.30 2.17 -1.94
N VAL A 115 12.29 1.35 -1.63
CA VAL A 115 12.48 0.07 -0.93
C VAL A 115 13.44 -0.85 -1.70
N LYS A 116 13.30 -0.94 -3.02
CA LYS A 116 14.22 -1.74 -3.86
C LYS A 116 15.66 -1.26 -3.73
N GLU A 117 15.89 0.05 -3.81
CA GLU A 117 17.23 0.62 -3.65
C GLU A 117 17.81 0.35 -2.25
N VAL A 118 17.00 0.47 -1.19
CA VAL A 118 17.43 0.14 0.18
C VAL A 118 17.82 -1.33 0.29
N LEU A 119 17.01 -2.25 -0.25
CA LEU A 119 17.34 -3.67 -0.29
C LEU A 119 18.62 -3.95 -1.10
N GLY A 120 18.82 -3.23 -2.20
CA GLY A 120 20.04 -3.28 -3.00
C GLY A 120 21.28 -2.88 -2.20
N VAL A 121 21.22 -1.75 -1.47
CA VAL A 121 22.32 -1.29 -0.60
C VAL A 121 22.58 -2.30 0.52
N LEU A 122 21.54 -2.79 1.20
CA LEU A 122 21.69 -3.80 2.26
C LEU A 122 22.38 -5.07 1.75
N HIS A 123 22.03 -5.49 0.53
CA HIS A 123 22.63 -6.67 -0.10
C HIS A 123 24.08 -6.44 -0.52
N GLN A 124 24.39 -5.29 -1.13
CA GLN A 124 25.74 -4.92 -1.54
C GLN A 124 26.68 -4.84 -0.34
N ASN A 125 26.20 -4.27 0.76
CA ASN A 125 26.94 -4.15 2.03
C ASN A 125 26.96 -5.45 2.85
N LYS A 126 26.42 -6.56 2.33
CA LYS A 126 26.41 -7.89 2.97
C LYS A 126 25.65 -7.95 4.30
N TYR A 127 24.77 -6.99 4.57
CA TYR A 127 23.87 -7.06 5.73
C TYR A 127 22.79 -8.12 5.54
N ILE A 128 22.34 -8.35 4.30
CA ILE A 128 21.39 -9.40 3.94
C ILE A 128 21.83 -10.13 2.65
N SER A 129 21.40 -11.38 2.50
CA SER A 129 21.46 -12.08 1.22
C SER A 129 20.06 -12.11 0.61
N LEU A 130 19.89 -11.52 -0.57
CA LEU A 130 18.61 -11.54 -1.27
C LEU A 130 18.43 -12.89 -1.98
N PRO A 131 17.22 -13.47 -1.94
CA PRO A 131 16.96 -14.78 -2.54
C PRO A 131 16.84 -14.76 -4.07
N ALA A 132 16.68 -13.57 -4.67
CA ALA A 132 16.63 -13.35 -6.11
C ALA A 132 17.01 -11.89 -6.42
N ASP A 133 17.04 -11.54 -7.70
CA ASP A 133 17.17 -10.14 -8.10
C ASP A 133 15.96 -9.30 -7.66
N LEU A 134 16.16 -7.98 -7.53
CA LEU A 134 15.14 -7.07 -7.01
C LEU A 134 13.86 -7.00 -7.87
N ASN A 135 13.95 -7.22 -9.19
CA ASN A 135 12.76 -7.23 -10.05
C ASN A 135 11.97 -8.53 -9.88
N THR A 136 12.65 -9.64 -9.62
CA THR A 136 11.99 -10.89 -9.26
C THR A 136 11.30 -10.77 -7.90
N ILE A 137 11.99 -10.25 -6.89
CA ILE A 137 11.39 -9.98 -5.57
C ILE A 137 10.16 -9.08 -5.70
N GLU A 138 10.25 -8.00 -6.48
CA GLU A 138 9.14 -7.08 -6.69
C GLU A 138 7.89 -7.80 -7.23
N ARG A 139 8.06 -8.61 -8.29
CA ARG A 139 6.96 -9.36 -8.90
C ARG A 139 6.28 -10.32 -7.92
N PHE A 140 7.07 -11.02 -7.11
CA PHE A 140 6.51 -11.93 -6.10
C PHE A 140 5.83 -11.19 -4.96
N CYS A 141 6.35 -10.02 -4.55
CA CYS A 141 5.69 -9.16 -3.57
C CYS A 141 4.31 -8.70 -4.05
N GLU A 142 4.22 -8.17 -5.27
CA GLU A 142 2.94 -7.72 -5.86
C GLU A 142 1.97 -8.90 -6.03
N TYR A 143 2.43 -10.01 -6.62
CA TYR A 143 1.61 -11.21 -6.80
C TYR A 143 1.07 -11.76 -5.47
N THR A 144 1.92 -11.83 -4.44
CA THR A 144 1.51 -12.32 -3.13
C THR A 144 0.51 -11.36 -2.48
N ALA A 145 0.68 -10.04 -2.63
CA ALA A 145 -0.27 -9.07 -2.11
C ALA A 145 -1.62 -9.14 -2.86
N ASP A 146 -1.61 -9.28 -4.19
CA ASP A 146 -2.82 -9.43 -5.00
C ASP A 146 -3.59 -10.70 -4.61
N ALA A 147 -2.91 -11.83 -4.46
CA ALA A 147 -3.51 -13.10 -4.06
C ALA A 147 -4.10 -13.11 -2.64
N ASN A 148 -3.73 -12.12 -1.81
CA ASN A 148 -4.15 -12.01 -0.41
C ASN A 148 -4.93 -10.71 -0.14
N ILE A 149 -5.35 -9.97 -1.17
CA ILE A 149 -6.02 -8.67 -1.02
C ILE A 149 -7.32 -8.76 -0.22
N GLN A 150 -8.03 -9.89 -0.31
CA GLN A 150 -9.23 -10.20 0.47
C GLN A 150 -8.99 -10.25 1.99
N TYR A 151 -7.73 -10.34 2.43
CA TYR A 151 -7.34 -10.33 3.84
C TYR A 151 -6.81 -8.97 4.31
N MET A 152 -7.01 -7.89 3.55
CA MET A 152 -6.67 -6.53 3.95
C MET A 152 -7.24 -6.20 5.35
N GLY A 153 -6.40 -5.65 6.23
CA GLY A 153 -6.74 -5.38 7.64
C GLY A 153 -6.64 -6.60 8.56
N ARG A 154 -6.38 -7.78 7.99
CA ARG A 154 -6.08 -9.06 8.66
C ARG A 154 -4.86 -9.70 8.00
N ALA A 155 -3.82 -8.90 7.85
CA ALA A 155 -2.66 -9.20 7.01
C ALA A 155 -2.07 -10.60 7.23
N ILE A 156 -1.67 -11.24 6.14
CA ILE A 156 -1.01 -12.55 6.17
C ILE A 156 0.50 -12.36 6.37
N VAL A 157 1.07 -13.10 7.32
CA VAL A 157 2.51 -13.08 7.60
C VAL A 157 3.17 -14.32 7.00
N PHE A 158 4.17 -14.09 6.16
CA PHE A 158 5.03 -15.12 5.60
C PHE A 158 6.39 -15.05 6.28
N ASN A 159 6.74 -16.10 7.05
CA ASN A 159 7.95 -16.17 7.86
C ASN A 159 9.11 -16.92 7.19
N ASP A 160 8.94 -17.27 5.92
CA ASP A 160 9.90 -17.95 5.08
C ASP A 160 9.73 -17.45 3.63
N LEU A 161 10.46 -18.04 2.69
CA LEU A 161 10.42 -17.67 1.27
C LEU A 161 9.33 -18.42 0.48
N SER A 162 8.35 -19.05 1.13
CA SER A 162 7.27 -19.76 0.44
C SER A 162 6.42 -18.85 -0.45
N TRP A 163 6.32 -17.55 -0.11
CA TRP A 163 5.69 -16.54 -0.96
C TRP A 163 6.40 -16.33 -2.31
N MET A 164 7.64 -16.80 -2.45
CA MET A 164 8.38 -16.82 -3.72
C MET A 164 8.28 -18.15 -4.48
N SER A 165 7.56 -19.15 -3.95
CA SER A 165 7.50 -20.49 -4.55
C SER A 165 6.38 -20.63 -5.58
N THR A 166 5.28 -19.89 -5.42
CA THR A 166 4.17 -19.90 -6.38
C THR A 166 4.51 -18.95 -7.52
N GLN A 167 5.01 -19.50 -8.65
CA GLN A 167 5.38 -18.68 -9.80
C GLN A 167 4.24 -17.73 -10.19
N PRO A 168 4.48 -16.41 -10.26
CA PRO A 168 3.55 -15.51 -10.93
C PRO A 168 3.45 -15.98 -12.39
N PRO A 169 2.27 -15.86 -13.04
CA PRO A 169 2.12 -16.24 -14.43
C PRO A 169 3.21 -15.57 -15.27
N SER A 170 3.97 -16.40 -15.99
CA SER A 170 5.02 -15.94 -16.88
C SER A 170 4.40 -15.07 -17.97
N ARG A 171 5.02 -13.93 -18.28
CA ARG A 171 4.51 -12.91 -19.22
C ARG A 171 4.13 -13.44 -20.61
N ASN A 172 4.55 -14.67 -20.96
CA ASN A 172 4.28 -15.29 -22.24
C ASN A 172 2.94 -16.04 -22.33
N THR A 173 2.22 -16.28 -21.23
CA THR A 173 0.95 -17.05 -21.26
C THR A 173 -0.32 -16.19 -21.34
N LEU A 174 -0.22 -14.86 -21.22
CA LEU A 174 -1.35 -13.94 -21.40
C LEU A 174 -1.58 -13.52 -22.87
N SER A 175 -0.79 -14.02 -23.83
CA SER A 175 -0.89 -13.62 -25.24
C SER A 175 -1.52 -14.66 -26.17
N GLN A 176 -1.91 -15.84 -25.69
CA GLN A 176 -2.42 -16.91 -26.56
C GLN A 176 -3.94 -17.01 -26.64
N ASN A 177 -4.69 -16.34 -25.75
CA ASN A 177 -6.16 -16.40 -25.75
C ASN A 177 -6.86 -15.18 -26.36
N ASP A 178 -6.12 -14.13 -26.74
CA ASP A 178 -6.68 -12.91 -27.37
C ASP A 178 -6.68 -12.96 -28.91
N ALA A 179 -6.32 -14.09 -29.52
CA ALA A 179 -6.12 -14.21 -30.97
C ALA A 179 -7.39 -14.52 -31.80
N LEU A 180 -8.59 -14.14 -31.34
CA LEU A 180 -9.85 -14.33 -32.09
C LEU A 180 -10.65 -13.06 -32.42
N ASP A 181 -10.13 -11.86 -32.20
CA ASP A 181 -10.78 -10.62 -32.68
C ASP A 181 -9.87 -9.80 -33.62
N PRO A 182 -10.12 -9.79 -34.95
CA PRO A 182 -9.28 -9.09 -35.91
C PRO A 182 -9.44 -7.56 -35.93
N ARG A 183 -10.22 -6.94 -35.03
CA ARG A 183 -10.60 -5.51 -35.14
C ARG A 183 -9.81 -4.51 -34.28
N ARG A 184 -8.79 -4.92 -33.51
CA ARG A 184 -7.94 -3.98 -32.74
C ARG A 184 -6.48 -4.01 -33.17
N GLY A 185 -6.19 -3.29 -34.26
CA GLY A 185 -4.83 -2.92 -34.60
C GLY A 185 -4.28 -1.90 -33.61
N GLY A 186 -3.16 -2.24 -32.96
CA GLY A 186 -2.42 -1.32 -32.09
C GLY A 186 -1.17 -1.99 -31.52
N ARG A 187 -0.02 -1.73 -32.16
CA ARG A 187 1.31 -2.21 -31.77
C ARG A 187 1.58 -2.00 -30.27
N SER A 188 1.75 -3.09 -29.52
CA SER A 188 2.09 -3.04 -28.10
C SER A 188 3.61 -3.14 -27.90
N ALA A 189 4.25 -1.99 -27.70
CA ALA A 189 5.58 -1.91 -27.09
C ALA A 189 5.38 -1.55 -25.62
N TYR A 190 5.59 -2.52 -24.71
CA TYR A 190 5.43 -2.35 -23.26
C TYR A 190 6.55 -1.48 -22.67
N GLY A 191 6.39 -0.15 -22.78
CA GLY A 191 6.84 0.78 -21.76
C GLY A 191 5.85 0.80 -20.61
N SER A 192 6.32 0.94 -19.38
CA SER A 192 5.51 1.13 -18.17
C SER A 192 4.34 2.07 -18.44
N SER A 193 3.10 1.58 -18.33
CA SER A 193 1.89 2.32 -18.73
C SER A 193 1.86 3.72 -18.09
N PRO A 194 1.42 4.74 -18.84
CA PRO A 194 1.66 6.12 -18.48
C PRO A 194 0.70 6.63 -17.42
N MET A 195 1.18 7.48 -16.49
CA MET A 195 0.32 8.58 -16.08
C MET A 195 0.34 9.57 -17.23
N ASP A 196 -0.75 9.64 -18.01
CA ASP A 196 -0.99 10.74 -18.92
C ASP A 196 -1.19 12.01 -18.08
N ILE A 197 -0.17 12.87 -18.10
CA ILE A 197 -0.34 14.29 -17.73
C ILE A 197 -0.58 14.99 -19.06
N ASP A 198 -1.86 15.16 -19.41
CA ASP A 198 -2.24 15.95 -20.57
C ASP A 198 -1.66 17.36 -20.42
N SER A 199 -0.65 17.64 -21.26
CA SER A 199 0.11 18.88 -21.27
C SER A 199 -0.28 19.66 -22.52
N THR A 200 -1.57 19.94 -22.69
CA THR A 200 -2.03 20.99 -23.60
C THR A 200 -2.83 22.02 -22.81
N GLY A 201 -2.34 23.26 -22.83
CA GLY A 201 -2.79 24.31 -21.94
C GLY A 201 -4.21 24.82 -22.19
N ARG A 202 -4.66 25.58 -21.18
CA ARG A 202 -5.77 26.56 -21.18
C ARG A 202 -7.19 25.99 -21.06
N ARG A 203 -7.69 25.85 -19.82
CA ARG A 203 -8.81 26.62 -19.24
C ARG A 203 -9.27 25.99 -17.91
N ALA A 204 -9.75 26.84 -17.02
CA ALA A 204 -10.30 26.48 -15.72
C ALA A 204 -11.38 25.39 -15.82
N GLY A 205 -11.20 24.32 -15.05
CA GLY A 205 -12.17 23.25 -14.85
C GLY A 205 -11.62 22.27 -13.82
N SER A 206 -12.25 22.25 -12.64
CA SER A 206 -11.94 21.32 -11.55
C SER A 206 -11.96 19.86 -12.04
N SER A 207 -10.79 19.22 -12.10
CA SER A 207 -10.66 17.78 -12.33
C SER A 207 -10.18 17.11 -11.05
N ALA A 208 -11.09 16.38 -10.39
CA ALA A 208 -10.89 15.70 -9.12
C ALA A 208 -10.22 14.33 -9.29
N TYR A 209 -9.05 14.28 -9.94
CA TYR A 209 -8.21 13.07 -10.05
C TYR A 209 -6.72 13.40 -9.84
N GLY A 210 -6.43 14.25 -8.85
CA GLY A 210 -5.06 14.52 -8.40
C GLY A 210 -4.61 13.48 -7.38
N SER A 211 -3.36 13.03 -7.47
CA SER A 211 -2.70 12.22 -6.43
C SER A 211 -2.85 12.90 -5.08
N SER A 212 -3.67 12.35 -4.18
CA SER A 212 -3.70 12.79 -2.79
C SER A 212 -2.45 12.29 -2.06
N PRO A 213 -1.94 13.04 -1.06
CA PRO A 213 -0.91 12.54 -0.14
C PRO A 213 -1.33 11.19 0.46
N MET A 214 -0.35 10.33 0.74
CA MET A 214 -0.61 9.04 1.35
C MET A 214 -1.05 9.23 2.81
N ASP A 215 -2.26 8.75 3.13
CA ASP A 215 -2.73 8.62 4.51
C ASP A 215 -2.51 7.17 4.96
N ILE A 216 -1.68 6.98 6.00
CA ILE A 216 -1.27 5.66 6.48
C ILE A 216 -1.73 5.50 7.93
N ASP A 217 -2.87 4.84 8.13
CA ASP A 217 -3.31 4.44 9.46
C ASP A 217 -2.46 3.25 9.95
N SER A 218 -1.48 3.52 10.79
CA SER A 218 -0.75 2.46 11.53
C SER A 218 -0.54 2.78 13.00
N THR A 219 -1.22 3.80 13.52
CA THR A 219 -1.04 4.25 14.90
C THR A 219 -2.24 3.94 15.79
N GLY A 220 -3.41 3.57 15.24
CA GLY A 220 -4.63 3.49 16.04
C GLY A 220 -4.96 4.81 16.76
N ARG A 221 -4.39 5.93 16.27
CA ARG A 221 -4.61 7.28 16.79
C ARG A 221 -5.36 8.05 15.72
N ARG A 222 -6.68 8.21 15.91
CA ARG A 222 -7.52 9.08 15.07
C ARG A 222 -6.89 10.48 15.06
N VAL A 223 -6.39 10.91 13.90
CA VAL A 223 -6.05 12.30 13.63
C VAL A 223 -7.19 12.90 12.81
N GLY A 224 -7.53 14.15 13.13
CA GLY A 224 -8.80 14.79 12.83
C GLY A 224 -9.19 14.89 11.34
N ARG A 225 -10.51 14.77 11.18
CA ARG A 225 -11.37 15.04 10.03
C ARG A 225 -10.97 16.30 9.23
N SER A 226 -10.56 16.15 7.97
CA SER A 226 -10.59 17.23 6.98
C SER A 226 -11.87 17.11 6.15
N THR A 227 -12.65 18.18 6.16
CA THR A 227 -13.89 18.35 5.40
C THR A 227 -13.57 18.80 3.98
N HIS A 228 -13.75 17.90 3.00
CA HIS A 228 -14.22 18.11 1.61
C HIS A 228 -13.51 17.18 0.63
N GLY A 229 -14.29 16.27 0.01
CA GLY A 229 -13.89 15.45 -1.13
C GLY A 229 -13.92 13.96 -0.85
N SER A 230 -14.97 13.28 -1.35
CA SER A 230 -15.21 11.83 -1.41
C SER A 230 -14.93 11.04 -0.12
N SER A 231 -16.00 10.74 0.61
CA SER A 231 -15.99 9.94 1.84
C SER A 231 -15.15 8.66 1.74
N PRO A 232 -14.29 8.37 2.73
CA PRO A 232 -13.83 7.00 2.98
C PRO A 232 -15.06 6.12 3.26
N MET A 233 -15.06 4.87 2.82
CA MET A 233 -16.04 3.89 3.30
C MET A 233 -15.83 3.68 4.80
N ASP A 234 -16.70 4.29 5.62
CA ASP A 234 -16.86 3.95 7.03
C ASP A 234 -17.56 2.58 7.12
N ILE A 235 -16.83 1.54 7.53
CA ILE A 235 -17.41 0.28 8.01
C ILE A 235 -17.56 0.39 9.53
N ASP A 236 -18.78 0.73 9.96
CA ASP A 236 -19.17 0.78 11.36
C ASP A 236 -19.06 -0.62 11.98
N SER A 237 -18.17 -0.75 12.96
CA SER A 237 -17.97 -1.97 13.75
C SER A 237 -18.41 -1.76 15.20
N THR A 238 -19.48 -1.01 15.46
CA THR A 238 -20.14 -1.05 16.77
C THR A 238 -21.62 -0.76 16.66
N GLY A 239 -22.45 -1.80 16.75
CA GLY A 239 -23.88 -1.62 16.99
C GLY A 239 -24.09 -0.86 18.31
N ARG A 240 -24.50 0.41 18.22
CA ARG A 240 -25.17 1.18 19.29
C ARG A 240 -25.80 2.46 18.73
N ARG A 241 -27.14 2.50 18.76
CA ARG A 241 -27.97 3.71 18.61
C ARG A 241 -27.48 4.84 19.51
N SER A 242 -27.26 6.04 18.95
CA SER A 242 -27.90 7.33 19.36
C SER A 242 -27.17 8.53 18.74
N GLY A 243 -27.93 9.51 18.21
CA GLY A 243 -27.50 10.92 18.22
C GLY A 243 -27.51 11.75 16.92
N ARG A 244 -28.72 12.04 16.40
CA ARG A 244 -29.21 13.36 15.93
C ARG A 244 -28.29 14.27 15.06
N SER A 245 -28.58 14.35 13.77
CA SER A 245 -28.16 15.40 12.82
C SER A 245 -29.17 16.56 12.75
N THR A 246 -28.69 17.80 12.70
CA THR A 246 -29.48 19.04 12.54
C THR A 246 -29.39 19.59 11.10
N HIS A 247 -30.56 20.00 10.57
CA HIS A 247 -30.87 20.71 9.29
C HIS A 247 -30.66 19.91 7.99
N GLY A 248 -31.59 19.78 7.04
CA GLY A 248 -32.98 20.19 6.73
C GLY A 248 -33.31 19.47 5.38
N SER A 249 -34.52 19.19 4.90
CA SER A 249 -35.86 19.73 5.06
C SER A 249 -36.88 18.68 4.56
N SER A 250 -38.16 18.93 4.86
CA SER A 250 -39.38 18.24 4.39
C SER A 250 -39.85 17.02 5.17
N ALA A 251 -40.75 17.31 6.10
CA ALA A 251 -41.59 16.37 6.83
C ALA A 251 -42.67 15.77 5.91
N MET A 252 -42.83 14.45 5.95
CA MET A 252 -44.11 13.79 5.77
C MET A 252 -44.38 13.02 7.05
N VAL A 253 -45.24 13.61 7.89
CA VAL A 253 -45.71 13.03 9.15
C VAL A 253 -46.75 11.97 8.81
N ILE A 254 -46.45 10.70 9.07
CA ILE A 254 -47.46 9.64 9.18
C ILE A 254 -47.69 9.45 10.68
N ASP A 255 -48.79 10.01 11.16
CA ASP A 255 -49.31 9.81 12.52
C ASP A 255 -49.92 8.41 12.61
N SER A 256 -49.36 7.59 13.49
CA SER A 256 -49.95 6.33 13.92
C SER A 256 -49.82 6.21 15.44
N SER A 257 -50.53 7.07 16.17
CA SER A 257 -50.90 6.77 17.56
C SER A 257 -52.36 7.12 17.85
N HIS A 258 -53.25 6.19 17.50
CA HIS A 258 -54.56 6.07 18.14
C HIS A 258 -54.78 4.61 18.57
N GLY A 259 -54.22 4.28 19.74
CA GLY A 259 -54.75 3.20 20.56
C GLY A 259 -55.97 3.71 21.34
N ARG A 260 -57.18 3.43 20.85
CA ARG A 260 -58.40 3.41 21.66
C ARG A 260 -59.18 2.14 21.33
N GLN A 261 -59.44 1.37 22.38
CA GLN A 261 -60.33 0.22 22.40
C GLN A 261 -61.73 0.58 21.91
N TYR A 262 -62.38 -0.33 21.16
CA TYR A 262 -63.80 -0.64 21.24
C TYR A 262 -64.08 -1.98 20.53
N ARG A 263 -64.22 -3.06 21.30
CA ARG A 263 -65.44 -3.87 21.51
C ARG A 263 -65.10 -5.09 22.35
#